data_AF-A0A645BS09-F1
#
_entry.id   AF-A0A645BS09-F1
#
_cell.length_a   1.000
_cell.length_b   1.000
_cell.length_c   1.000
_cell.angle_alpha   90.00
_cell.angle_beta   90.00
_cell.angle_gamma   90.00
#
_symmetry.space_group_name_H-M   'P 1'
#
loop_
_entity.id
_entity.type
_entity.pdbx_description
1 polymer ?
#
loop_
_entity_poly.entity_id
_entity_poly.type
_entity_poly.pdbx_seq_one_letter_code
_entity_poly.pdbx_strand_id
1 'polypeptide(L)'
;MKRMESSVYSFNLTLTRIKELIESTIKTIEEFDKYSDTSLELTDISDINEFDDEDQNTDDLFSFGKKVKISLADMDYVSWRDSLKKDQDTLELLTLMVGDITPEHDLKLQELMKIIDNKLSHPINEGNKKVIVFTAFADTARYIYDNVSTYVKEKYGLNTAMVSGSVEGRTTCPKLKNDLNTVLTCFSPISKDKKLLMPNDNTEIDFLIATDCISEGQNLQDCDYLINYDIHWNPVLRKGLLGKIQ
;
A
#
# COMPACT_ATOMS: atom_id res chain seq x y z
N MET A 1 9.67 10.01 3.97
CA MET A 1 10.89 9.15 3.91
C MET A 1 10.55 7.68 4.17
N LYS A 2 9.61 7.36 5.07
CA LYS A 2 9.22 5.96 5.39
C LYS A 2 8.63 5.19 4.19
N ARG A 3 7.91 5.86 3.29
CA ARG A 3 7.33 5.24 2.07
C ARG A 3 8.35 4.82 1.02
N MET A 4 9.52 5.46 1.00
CA MET A 4 10.59 5.15 0.04
C MET A 4 11.28 3.81 0.37
N GLU A 5 11.11 3.32 1.60
CA GLU A 5 11.75 2.09 2.09
C GLU A 5 10.84 0.85 2.02
N SER A 6 9.53 1.02 1.79
CA SER A 6 8.53 -0.05 1.89
C SER A 6 8.41 -0.90 0.63
N SER A 7 8.33 -0.29 -0.55
CA SER A 7 8.38 -1.00 -1.83
C SER A 7 8.76 -0.06 -2.97
N VAL A 8 9.38 -0.62 -4.02
CA VAL A 8 9.66 0.13 -5.24
C VAL A 8 8.37 0.68 -5.86
N TYR A 9 7.28 -0.09 -5.79
CA TYR A 9 5.96 0.33 -6.22
C TYR A 9 5.46 1.58 -5.46
N SER A 10 5.52 1.58 -4.13
CA SER A 10 5.14 2.73 -3.31
C SER A 10 6.00 3.94 -3.59
N PHE A 11 7.29 3.73 -3.83
CA PHE A 11 8.20 4.79 -4.22
C PHE A 11 7.81 5.41 -5.57
N ASN A 12 7.56 4.58 -6.58
CA ASN A 12 7.14 5.02 -7.91
C ASN A 12 5.81 5.80 -7.86
N LEU A 13 4.85 5.32 -7.07
CA LEU A 13 3.57 5.99 -6.88
C LEU A 13 3.73 7.37 -6.24
N THR A 14 4.61 7.49 -5.23
CA THR A 14 4.94 8.79 -4.63
C THR A 14 5.63 9.72 -5.64
N LEU A 15 6.60 9.23 -6.41
CA LEU A 15 7.25 10.03 -7.47
C LEU A 15 6.25 10.55 -8.50
N THR A 16 5.34 9.68 -8.95
CA THR A 16 4.30 10.03 -9.93
C THR A 16 3.39 11.12 -9.39
N ARG A 17 2.92 10.99 -8.14
CA ARG A 17 2.08 12.00 -7.48
C ARG A 17 2.77 13.35 -7.32
N ILE A 18 4.05 13.36 -6.91
CA ILE A 18 4.82 14.60 -6.78
C ILE A 18 5.00 15.26 -8.16
N LYS A 19 5.26 14.47 -9.20
CA LYS A 19 5.37 14.97 -10.58
C LYS A 19 4.08 15.66 -11.04
N GLU A 20 2.93 15.02 -10.87
CA GLU A 20 1.62 15.59 -11.23
C GLU A 20 1.35 16.93 -10.50
N LEU A 21 1.73 17.00 -9.22
CA LEU A 21 1.55 18.20 -8.42
C LEU A 21 2.45 19.36 -8.90
N ILE A 22 3.72 19.08 -9.18
CA ILE A 22 4.65 20.07 -9.76
C ILE A 22 4.16 20.56 -11.13
N GLU A 23 3.71 19.66 -11.99
CA GLU A 23 3.15 19.99 -13.31
C GLU A 23 1.92 20.90 -13.19
N SER A 24 1.00 20.57 -12.29
CA SER A 24 -0.19 21.39 -12.04
C SER A 24 0.14 22.79 -11.51
N THR A 25 1.20 22.90 -10.72
CA THR A 25 1.65 24.18 -10.13
C THR A 25 2.32 25.05 -11.18
N ILE A 26 3.21 24.47 -12.00
CA ILE A 26 3.83 25.17 -13.13
C ILE A 26 2.74 25.70 -14.07
N LYS A 27 1.73 24.87 -14.39
CA LYS A 27 0.61 25.29 -15.23
C LYS A 27 -0.16 26.47 -14.63
N THR A 28 -0.43 26.44 -13.33
CA THR A 28 -1.10 27.56 -12.64
C THR A 28 -0.28 28.85 -12.69
N ILE A 29 1.05 28.76 -12.52
CA ILE A 29 1.96 29.91 -12.64
C ILE A 29 1.96 30.46 -14.08
N GLU A 30 1.97 29.59 -15.10
CA GLU A 30 1.94 29.99 -16.51
C GLU A 30 0.60 30.61 -16.93
N GLU A 31 -0.51 30.19 -16.32
CA GLU A 31 -1.82 30.82 -16.50
C GLU A 31 -1.90 32.20 -15.83
N PHE A 32 -1.32 32.36 -14.63
CA PHE A 32 -1.21 33.66 -13.95
C PHE A 32 -0.41 34.69 -14.77
N ASP A 33 0.74 34.28 -15.32
CA ASP A 33 1.60 35.14 -16.16
C ASP A 33 0.88 35.68 -17.40
N LYS A 34 -0.10 34.92 -17.94
CA LYS A 34 -0.92 35.31 -19.09
C LYS A 34 -2.12 36.19 -18.73
N TYR A 35 -2.69 36.03 -17.53
CA TYR A 35 -3.91 36.71 -17.10
C TYR A 35 -3.63 37.42 -15.77
N SER A 36 -2.98 38.58 -15.87
CA SER A 36 -2.33 39.37 -14.80
C SER A 36 -3.22 39.92 -13.66
N ASP A 37 -4.42 39.39 -13.44
CA ASP A 37 -5.38 39.95 -12.47
C ASP A 37 -6.23 38.90 -11.73
N THR A 38 -5.84 37.61 -11.79
CA THR A 38 -6.62 36.53 -11.15
C THR A 38 -5.94 36.08 -9.86
N SER A 39 -6.60 36.26 -8.72
CA SER A 39 -6.22 35.60 -7.47
C SER A 39 -6.42 34.09 -7.63
N LEU A 40 -5.33 33.33 -7.76
CA LEU A 40 -5.38 31.88 -7.90
C LEU A 40 -5.17 31.22 -6.54
N GLU A 41 -5.97 30.20 -6.24
CA GLU A 41 -5.76 29.35 -5.07
C GLU A 41 -4.68 28.33 -5.42
N LEU A 42 -3.56 28.38 -4.70
CA LEU A 42 -2.49 27.41 -4.84
C LEU A 42 -2.54 26.41 -3.69
N THR A 43 -2.16 25.17 -3.98
CA THR A 43 -1.94 24.14 -2.97
C THR A 43 -0.53 24.33 -2.44
N ASP A 44 -0.36 24.52 -1.13
CA ASP A 44 0.97 24.63 -0.54
C ASP A 44 1.72 23.29 -0.68
N ILE A 45 2.94 23.35 -1.20
CA ILE A 45 3.81 22.20 -1.54
C ILE A 45 4.95 22.08 -0.53
N SER A 46 5.07 23.02 0.40
CA SER A 46 6.16 23.02 1.39
C SER A 46 6.03 21.91 2.44
N ASP A 47 4.83 21.38 2.64
CA ASP A 47 4.51 20.29 3.58
C ASP A 47 4.43 18.89 2.91
N ILE A 48 5.35 18.56 2.01
CA ILE A 48 5.48 17.18 1.46
C ILE A 48 5.74 16.14 2.58
N ASN A 49 6.17 16.57 3.76
CA ASN A 49 6.39 15.68 4.90
C ASN A 49 5.08 15.17 5.54
N GLU A 50 3.92 15.80 5.33
CA GLU A 50 2.62 15.28 5.80
C GLU A 50 2.16 14.04 5.00
N PHE A 51 2.77 13.75 3.84
CA PHE A 51 2.52 12.52 3.08
C PHE A 51 3.05 11.24 3.77
N ASP A 52 3.84 11.40 4.85
CA ASP A 52 4.53 10.33 5.58
C ASP A 52 3.79 9.90 6.86
N ASP A 53 2.80 10.66 7.34
CA ASP A 53 2.17 10.46 8.66
C ASP A 53 0.65 10.20 8.66
N GLU A 54 -0.05 10.23 7.51
CA GLU A 54 -1.49 9.92 7.49
C GLU A 54 -1.83 8.56 6.87
N ASP A 55 -2.08 7.61 7.76
CA ASP A 55 -2.95 6.46 7.53
C ASP A 55 -4.40 6.98 7.37
N GLN A 56 -4.72 7.57 6.20
CA GLN A 56 -6.09 7.89 5.74
C GLN A 56 -6.08 8.42 4.29
N ASN A 57 -6.88 7.78 3.42
CA ASN A 57 -7.39 8.31 2.15
C ASN A 57 -6.46 9.11 1.22
N THR A 58 -5.93 8.46 0.18
CA THR A 58 -5.25 9.12 -0.95
C THR A 58 -6.17 9.58 -2.08
N ASP A 59 -7.49 9.47 -1.95
CA ASP A 59 -8.43 9.95 -2.98
C ASP A 59 -8.75 11.45 -2.85
N ASP A 60 -8.31 12.10 -1.77
CA ASP A 60 -8.58 13.53 -1.49
C ASP A 60 -7.32 14.40 -1.49
N LEU A 61 -6.31 14.10 -2.32
CA LEU A 61 -5.10 14.95 -2.39
C LEU A 61 -5.39 16.40 -2.85
N PHE A 62 -6.50 16.63 -3.57
CA PHE A 62 -6.98 18.00 -3.87
C PHE A 62 -7.53 18.76 -2.64
N SER A 63 -7.70 18.08 -1.50
CA SER A 63 -8.16 18.65 -0.23
C SER A 63 -7.06 18.77 0.83
N PHE A 64 -5.92 18.06 0.69
CA PHE A 64 -4.94 17.88 1.78
C PHE A 64 -3.75 18.83 1.78
N GLY A 65 -3.37 19.45 0.67
CA GLY A 65 -2.58 20.66 0.82
C GLY A 65 -3.53 21.72 1.37
N LYS A 66 -3.18 22.36 2.49
CA LYS A 66 -3.90 23.58 2.91
C LYS A 66 -4.03 24.45 1.66
N LYS A 67 -5.26 24.73 1.24
CA LYS A 67 -5.55 25.73 0.20
C LYS A 67 -5.17 27.08 0.78
N VAL A 68 -3.87 27.35 0.79
CA VAL A 68 -3.34 28.63 1.20
C VAL A 68 -3.61 29.54 0.02
N LYS A 69 -4.39 30.60 0.25
CA LYS A 69 -4.52 31.67 -0.71
C LYS A 69 -3.19 32.40 -0.80
N ILE A 70 -2.29 31.89 -1.63
CA ILE A 70 -1.02 32.52 -1.93
C ILE A 70 -1.29 33.52 -3.05
N SER A 71 -1.09 34.80 -2.74
CA SER A 71 -1.09 35.86 -3.76
C SER A 71 0.19 35.71 -4.58
N LEU A 72 0.07 35.15 -5.79
CA LEU A 72 1.20 35.03 -6.73
C LEU A 72 1.83 36.40 -7.07
N ALA A 73 1.06 37.49 -6.97
CA ALA A 73 1.54 38.85 -7.20
C ALA A 73 2.59 39.30 -6.19
N ASP A 74 2.59 38.73 -4.98
CA ASP A 74 3.51 39.09 -3.89
C ASP A 74 4.71 38.12 -3.76
N MET A 75 4.83 37.16 -4.68
CA MET A 75 5.89 36.16 -4.70
C MET A 75 6.79 36.30 -5.94
N ASP A 76 8.05 35.87 -5.81
CA ASP A 76 8.93 35.64 -6.95
C ASP A 76 8.57 34.32 -7.66
N TYR A 77 7.41 34.33 -8.33
CA TYR A 77 6.88 33.16 -9.03
C TYR A 77 7.75 32.72 -10.21
N VAL A 78 8.60 33.61 -10.74
CA VAL A 78 9.53 33.31 -11.85
C VAL A 78 10.66 32.41 -11.34
N SER A 79 11.34 32.80 -10.26
CA SER A 79 12.38 31.96 -9.64
C SER A 79 11.81 30.66 -9.08
N TRP A 80 10.58 30.70 -8.56
CA TRP A 80 9.90 29.50 -8.08
C TRP A 80 9.58 28.51 -9.22
N ARG A 81 9.03 28.99 -10.34
CA ARG A 81 8.81 28.18 -11.55
C ARG A 81 10.10 27.55 -12.05
N ASP A 82 11.19 28.31 -12.11
CA ASP A 82 12.48 27.79 -12.60
C ASP A 82 13.07 26.74 -11.65
N SER A 83 12.79 26.84 -10.35
CA SER A 83 13.15 25.81 -9.35
C SER A 83 12.29 24.56 -9.52
N LEU A 84 10.97 24.72 -9.67
CA LEU A 84 10.03 23.61 -9.94
C LEU A 84 10.37 22.85 -11.23
N LYS A 85 10.84 23.54 -12.27
CA LYS A 85 11.30 22.91 -13.52
C LYS A 85 12.55 22.04 -13.30
N LYS A 86 13.50 22.48 -12.47
CA LYS A 86 14.68 21.65 -12.11
C LYS A 86 14.29 20.43 -11.28
N ASP A 87 13.34 20.59 -10.37
CA ASP A 87 12.81 19.48 -9.58
C ASP A 87 12.06 18.49 -10.48
N GLN A 88 11.31 18.98 -11.47
CA GLN A 88 10.67 18.15 -12.50
C GLN A 88 11.70 17.32 -13.27
N ASP A 89 12.77 17.93 -13.79
CA ASP A 89 13.84 17.22 -14.51
C ASP A 89 14.48 16.11 -13.65
N THR A 90 14.70 16.40 -12.37
CA THR A 90 15.26 15.43 -11.41
C THR A 90 14.30 14.27 -11.14
N LEU A 91 13.01 14.56 -10.96
CA LEU A 91 11.97 13.55 -10.77
C LEU A 91 11.72 12.72 -12.02
N GLU A 92 11.87 13.28 -13.22
CA GLU A 92 11.79 12.52 -14.46
C GLU A 92 12.91 11.50 -14.55
N LEU A 93 14.14 11.88 -14.22
CA LEU A 93 15.27 10.95 -14.20
C LEU A 93 15.04 9.82 -13.18
N LEU A 94 14.57 10.16 -11.97
CA LEU A 94 14.24 9.16 -10.94
C LEU A 94 13.10 8.23 -11.39
N THR A 95 12.04 8.78 -11.99
CA THR A 95 10.92 8.00 -12.53
C THR A 95 11.38 7.05 -13.63
N LEU A 96 12.28 7.49 -14.51
CA LEU A 96 12.87 6.63 -15.56
C LEU A 96 13.67 5.48 -14.95
N MET A 97 14.50 5.76 -13.94
CA MET A 97 15.30 4.73 -13.25
C MET A 97 14.45 3.71 -12.50
N VAL A 98 13.28 4.12 -11.99
CA VAL A 98 12.35 3.25 -11.26
C VAL A 98 11.36 2.54 -12.18
N GLY A 99 11.03 3.15 -13.33
CA GLY A 99 10.06 2.64 -14.29
C GLY A 99 10.42 1.28 -14.89
N ASP A 100 11.71 0.94 -14.92
CA ASP A 100 12.21 -0.36 -15.39
C ASP A 100 12.00 -1.51 -14.36
N ILE A 101 11.58 -1.19 -13.13
CA ILE A 101 11.37 -2.21 -12.09
C ILE A 101 9.95 -2.77 -12.20
N THR A 102 9.76 -3.68 -13.16
CA THR A 102 8.53 -4.49 -13.27
C THR A 102 8.45 -5.51 -12.13
N PRO A 103 7.28 -6.11 -11.82
CA PRO A 103 7.16 -7.14 -10.79
C PRO A 103 8.12 -8.33 -10.96
N GLU A 104 8.50 -8.63 -12.20
CA GLU A 104 9.48 -9.68 -12.55
C GLU A 104 10.91 -9.32 -12.11
N HIS A 105 11.23 -8.01 -12.08
CA HIS A 105 12.53 -7.47 -11.71
C HIS A 105 12.56 -6.91 -10.28
N ASP A 106 11.42 -6.85 -9.57
CA ASP A 106 11.36 -6.50 -8.15
C ASP A 106 11.92 -7.64 -7.30
N LEU A 107 13.20 -7.52 -6.94
CA LEU A 107 13.92 -8.50 -6.12
C LEU A 107 13.22 -8.80 -4.78
N LYS A 108 12.53 -7.83 -4.19
CA LYS A 108 11.85 -8.00 -2.90
C LYS A 108 10.58 -8.83 -3.08
N LEU A 109 9.81 -8.56 -4.13
CA LEU A 109 8.65 -9.38 -4.50
C LEU A 109 9.09 -10.80 -4.86
N GLN A 110 10.16 -10.95 -5.66
CA GLN A 110 10.68 -12.27 -6.02
C GLN A 110 11.16 -13.05 -4.79
N GLU A 111 11.77 -12.39 -3.81
CA GLU A 111 12.16 -13.04 -2.55
C GLU A 111 10.95 -13.45 -1.71
N LEU A 112 9.89 -12.63 -1.65
CA LEU A 112 8.62 -13.02 -1.04
C LEU A 112 8.06 -14.29 -1.68
N MET A 113 8.05 -14.38 -3.02
CA MET A 113 7.57 -15.57 -3.73
C MET A 113 8.40 -16.81 -3.39
N LYS A 114 9.73 -16.69 -3.27
CA LYS A 114 10.60 -17.80 -2.84
C LYS A 114 10.33 -18.24 -1.41
N ILE A 115 10.10 -17.29 -0.50
CA ILE A 115 9.74 -17.60 0.90
C ILE A 115 8.41 -18.37 0.94
N ILE A 116 7.42 -17.93 0.16
CA ILE A 116 6.13 -18.60 0.04
C ILE A 116 6.29 -20.02 -0.53
N ASP A 117 7.07 -20.19 -1.60
CA ASP A 117 7.37 -21.50 -2.19
C ASP A 117 8.01 -22.44 -1.17
N ASN A 118 8.98 -21.93 -0.40
CA ASN A 118 9.68 -22.71 0.62
C ASN A 118 8.70 -23.15 1.73
N LYS A 119 7.85 -22.24 2.21
CA LYS A 119 6.82 -22.55 3.20
C LYS A 119 5.87 -23.65 2.71
N LEU A 120 5.41 -23.54 1.46
CA LEU A 120 4.44 -24.49 0.91
C LEU A 120 5.05 -25.86 0.57
N SER A 121 6.35 -25.91 0.27
CA SER A 121 7.09 -27.16 0.02
C SER A 121 7.61 -27.82 1.31
N HIS A 122 7.88 -27.03 2.34
CA HIS A 122 8.35 -27.47 3.65
C HIS A 122 7.46 -26.89 4.77
N PRO A 123 6.21 -27.36 4.89
CA PRO A 123 5.27 -26.80 5.85
C PRO A 123 5.74 -27.01 7.30
N ILE A 124 5.58 -25.98 8.12
CA ILE A 124 5.88 -26.06 9.57
C ILE A 124 4.92 -27.05 10.23
N ASN A 125 3.62 -26.92 9.92
CA ASN A 125 2.59 -27.87 10.33
C ASN A 125 2.01 -28.56 9.09
N GLU A 126 2.01 -29.89 9.09
CA GLU A 126 1.47 -30.66 7.97
C GLU A 126 0.02 -30.27 7.65
N GLY A 127 -0.25 -30.00 6.37
CA GLY A 127 -1.56 -29.56 5.90
C GLY A 127 -1.86 -28.07 6.08
N ASN A 128 -1.08 -27.33 6.87
CA ASN A 128 -1.29 -25.88 7.04
C ASN A 128 -0.62 -25.08 5.91
N LYS A 129 -1.45 -24.41 5.10
CA LYS A 129 -1.01 -23.55 3.99
C LYS A 129 -1.19 -22.06 4.27
N LYS A 130 -1.67 -21.70 5.47
CA LYS A 130 -1.98 -20.31 5.81
C LYS A 130 -0.73 -19.45 5.93
N VAL A 131 -0.80 -18.26 5.34
CA VAL A 131 0.26 -17.24 5.39
C VAL A 131 -0.37 -15.87 5.56
N ILE A 132 0.17 -15.05 6.45
CA ILE A 132 -0.17 -13.63 6.55
C ILE A 132 1.01 -12.79 6.07
N VAL A 133 0.76 -11.81 5.20
CA VAL A 133 1.72 -10.80 4.79
C VAL A 133 1.25 -9.43 5.30
N PHE A 134 2.00 -8.85 6.22
CA PHE A 134 1.75 -7.51 6.76
C PHE A 134 2.59 -6.45 6.04
N THR A 135 1.99 -5.29 5.84
CA THR A 135 2.67 -4.08 5.38
C THR A 135 2.02 -2.85 6.00
N ALA A 136 2.80 -1.81 6.28
CA ALA A 136 2.29 -0.55 6.81
C ALA A 136 1.45 0.24 5.78
N PHE A 137 1.53 -0.10 4.48
CA PHE A 137 0.96 0.73 3.42
C PHE A 137 -0.09 -0.01 2.59
N ALA A 138 -1.29 0.57 2.45
CA ALA A 138 -2.37 0.00 1.65
C ALA A 138 -2.02 -0.16 0.16
N ASP A 139 -1.25 0.78 -0.40
CA ASP A 139 -0.78 0.70 -1.79
C ASP A 139 0.17 -0.49 -1.99
N THR A 140 1.07 -0.76 -1.02
CA THR A 140 1.91 -1.96 -1.02
C THR A 140 1.08 -3.22 -0.86
N ALA A 141 0.08 -3.23 0.02
CA ALA A 141 -0.82 -4.37 0.21
C ALA A 141 -1.54 -4.72 -1.11
N ARG A 142 -2.00 -3.71 -1.85
CA ARG A 142 -2.62 -3.87 -3.16
C ARG A 142 -1.64 -4.46 -4.17
N TYR A 143 -0.43 -3.91 -4.23
CA TYR A 143 0.62 -4.41 -5.12
C TYR A 143 1.00 -5.87 -4.83
N ILE A 144 1.20 -6.23 -3.56
CA ILE A 144 1.46 -7.61 -3.16
C ILE A 144 0.27 -8.48 -3.56
N TYR A 145 -0.97 -8.04 -3.31
CA TYR A 145 -2.16 -8.80 -3.66
C TYR A 145 -2.24 -9.08 -5.16
N ASP A 146 -2.08 -8.08 -6.02
CA ASP A 146 -2.22 -8.24 -7.47
C ASP A 146 -1.21 -9.26 -8.03
N ASN A 147 -0.01 -9.32 -7.46
CA ASN A 147 1.05 -10.24 -7.89
C ASN A 147 0.97 -11.61 -7.21
N VAL A 148 0.91 -11.65 -5.88
CA VAL A 148 0.92 -12.89 -5.09
C VAL A 148 -0.36 -13.69 -5.32
N SER A 149 -1.52 -13.03 -5.39
CA SER A 149 -2.80 -13.75 -5.55
C SER A 149 -2.85 -14.54 -6.85
N THR A 150 -2.42 -13.93 -7.96
CA THR A 150 -2.31 -14.59 -9.27
C THR A 150 -1.33 -15.76 -9.19
N TYR A 151 -0.13 -15.52 -8.66
CA TYR A 151 0.92 -16.54 -8.55
C TYR A 151 0.49 -17.76 -7.73
N VAL A 152 -0.03 -17.57 -6.51
CA VAL A 152 -0.42 -18.70 -5.64
C VAL A 152 -1.67 -19.40 -6.15
N LYS A 153 -2.57 -18.69 -6.83
CA LYS A 153 -3.78 -19.27 -7.41
C LYS A 153 -3.42 -20.19 -8.58
N GLU A 154 -2.54 -19.75 -9.47
CA GLU A 154 -2.13 -20.54 -10.64
C GLU A 154 -1.24 -21.72 -10.26
N LYS A 155 -0.28 -21.52 -9.36
CA LYS A 155 0.70 -22.55 -9.00
C LYS A 155 0.19 -23.56 -7.97
N TYR A 156 -0.60 -23.12 -7.00
CA TYR A 156 -1.01 -23.94 -5.86
C TYR A 156 -2.53 -24.09 -5.70
N GLY A 157 -3.34 -23.36 -6.49
CA GLY A 157 -4.80 -23.38 -6.38
C GLY A 157 -5.36 -22.63 -5.17
N LEU A 158 -4.51 -21.92 -4.42
CA LEU A 158 -4.83 -21.33 -3.12
C LEU A 158 -5.52 -19.98 -3.26
N ASN A 159 -6.33 -19.62 -2.26
CA ASN A 159 -7.08 -18.38 -2.27
C ASN A 159 -6.37 -17.29 -1.46
N THR A 160 -6.41 -16.07 -1.98
CA THR A 160 -5.84 -14.89 -1.34
C THR A 160 -6.93 -13.88 -1.05
N ALA A 161 -6.79 -13.17 0.06
CA ALA A 161 -7.55 -11.97 0.33
C ALA A 161 -6.64 -10.84 0.80
N MET A 162 -7.06 -9.60 0.51
CA MET A 162 -6.45 -8.37 0.99
C MET A 162 -7.44 -7.61 1.85
N VAL A 163 -6.98 -7.08 2.98
CA VAL A 163 -7.75 -6.22 3.87
C VAL A 163 -6.91 -5.03 4.29
N SER A 164 -7.51 -3.85 4.24
CA SER A 164 -6.88 -2.58 4.60
C SER A 164 -7.90 -1.69 5.30
N GLY A 165 -7.44 -0.71 6.09
CA GLY A 165 -8.32 0.20 6.84
C GLY A 165 -9.20 1.13 5.98
N SER A 166 -8.83 1.36 4.72
CA SER A 166 -9.46 2.35 3.84
C SER A 166 -10.18 1.78 2.62
N VAL A 167 -9.96 0.50 2.26
CA VAL A 167 -10.51 -0.12 1.04
C VAL A 167 -11.31 -1.35 1.42
N GLU A 168 -12.48 -1.54 0.77
CA GLU A 168 -13.20 -2.81 0.81
C GLU A 168 -12.24 -3.96 0.50
N GLY A 169 -12.35 -5.06 1.25
CA GLY A 169 -11.47 -6.21 1.09
C GLY A 169 -11.46 -6.70 -0.36
N ARG A 170 -10.35 -7.29 -0.81
CA ARG A 170 -10.29 -7.98 -2.10
C ARG A 170 -10.10 -9.46 -1.87
N THR A 171 -10.65 -10.30 -2.72
CA THR A 171 -10.46 -11.74 -2.62
C THR A 171 -10.51 -12.42 -3.98
N THR A 172 -9.75 -13.50 -4.11
CA THR A 172 -9.82 -14.39 -5.28
C THR A 172 -11.04 -15.31 -5.25
N CYS A 173 -11.84 -15.28 -4.17
CA CYS A 173 -13.03 -16.11 -4.00
C CYS A 173 -14.27 -15.42 -4.62
N PRO A 174 -14.83 -15.91 -5.76
CA PRO A 174 -15.81 -15.15 -6.55
C PRO A 174 -17.15 -14.85 -5.86
N LYS A 175 -17.49 -15.59 -4.79
CA LYS A 175 -18.79 -15.48 -4.09
C LYS A 175 -18.64 -15.04 -2.64
N LEU A 176 -17.41 -14.72 -2.22
CA LEU A 176 -17.16 -14.32 -0.84
C LEU A 176 -17.47 -12.83 -0.69
N LYS A 177 -18.13 -12.46 0.39
CA LYS A 177 -18.26 -11.06 0.75
C LYS A 177 -16.90 -10.51 1.15
N ASN A 178 -16.60 -9.33 0.63
CA ASN A 178 -15.35 -8.61 0.85
C ASN A 178 -15.28 -7.89 2.21
N ASP A 179 -16.19 -8.20 3.14
CA ASP A 179 -16.17 -7.61 4.46
C ASP A 179 -15.09 -8.26 5.33
N LEU A 180 -14.47 -7.44 6.20
CA LEU A 180 -13.38 -7.85 7.07
C LEU A 180 -13.72 -9.11 7.86
N ASN A 181 -14.90 -9.19 8.47
CA ASN A 181 -15.28 -10.32 9.32
C ASN A 181 -15.40 -11.62 8.52
N THR A 182 -16.02 -11.58 7.34
CA THR A 182 -16.15 -12.74 6.45
C THR A 182 -14.77 -13.21 5.97
N VAL A 183 -13.90 -12.28 5.55
CA VAL A 183 -12.53 -12.57 5.11
C VAL A 183 -11.74 -13.24 6.23
N LEU A 184 -11.72 -12.65 7.43
CA LEU A 184 -10.98 -13.22 8.56
C LEU A 184 -11.56 -14.56 9.03
N THR A 185 -12.87 -14.74 8.96
CA THR A 185 -13.54 -16.02 9.30
C THR A 185 -13.19 -17.11 8.30
N CYS A 186 -13.08 -16.79 7.01
CA CYS A 186 -12.65 -17.75 5.98
C CYS A 186 -11.15 -17.99 6.00
N PHE A 187 -10.36 -17.04 6.50
CA PHE A 187 -8.93 -17.21 6.69
C PHE A 187 -8.60 -18.03 7.95
N SER A 188 -9.30 -17.85 9.06
CA SER A 188 -9.07 -18.57 10.32
C SER A 188 -10.31 -19.36 10.78
N PRO A 189 -10.73 -20.39 10.03
CA PRO A 189 -12.01 -21.07 10.24
C PRO A 189 -12.15 -21.79 11.59
N ILE A 190 -11.06 -22.27 12.19
CA ILE A 190 -11.07 -22.99 13.47
C ILE A 190 -11.20 -21.97 14.61
N SER A 191 -10.26 -21.02 14.68
CA SER A 191 -10.22 -20.01 15.76
C SER A 191 -11.40 -19.05 15.79
N LYS A 192 -12.15 -18.93 14.68
CA LYS A 192 -13.35 -18.09 14.56
C LYS A 192 -14.65 -18.88 14.44
N ASP A 193 -14.62 -20.18 14.72
CA ASP A 193 -15.81 -21.05 14.69
C ASP A 193 -16.64 -20.91 13.39
N LYS A 194 -15.97 -20.89 12.23
CA LYS A 194 -16.62 -20.67 10.92
C LYS A 194 -17.80 -21.60 10.70
N LYS A 195 -17.72 -22.85 11.18
CA LYS A 195 -18.79 -23.84 11.04
C LYS A 195 -20.12 -23.38 11.67
N LEU A 196 -20.07 -22.55 12.72
CA LEU A 196 -21.25 -21.97 13.36
C LEU A 196 -21.73 -20.72 12.61
N LEU A 197 -20.80 -19.86 12.16
CA LEU A 197 -21.13 -18.58 11.52
C LEU A 197 -21.58 -18.72 10.06
N MET A 198 -21.00 -19.67 9.33
CA MET A 198 -21.20 -19.90 7.89
C MET A 198 -21.41 -21.40 7.61
N PRO A 199 -22.51 -21.98 8.10
CA PRO A 199 -22.79 -23.40 7.87
C PRO A 199 -22.96 -23.67 6.37
N ASN A 200 -22.33 -24.75 5.88
CA ASN A 200 -22.28 -25.16 4.47
C ASN A 200 -21.43 -24.29 3.52
N ASP A 201 -20.67 -23.33 4.05
CA ASP A 201 -19.66 -22.63 3.28
C ASP A 201 -18.29 -23.33 3.45
N ASN A 202 -17.75 -23.86 2.36
CA ASN A 202 -16.42 -24.50 2.32
C ASN A 202 -15.33 -23.56 1.78
N THR A 203 -15.62 -22.28 1.59
CA THR A 203 -14.65 -21.28 1.13
C THR A 203 -13.58 -21.09 2.18
N GLU A 204 -12.32 -21.22 1.79
CA GLU A 204 -11.19 -21.00 2.67
C GLU A 204 -10.23 -20.03 2.02
N ILE A 205 -9.66 -19.13 2.83
CA ILE A 205 -8.59 -18.24 2.43
C ILE A 205 -7.30 -18.77 3.03
N ASP A 206 -6.27 -18.88 2.20
CA ASP A 206 -4.95 -19.39 2.56
C ASP A 206 -3.95 -18.25 2.73
N PHE A 207 -4.08 -17.17 1.97
CA PHE A 207 -3.19 -16.01 2.04
C PHE A 207 -3.97 -14.76 2.45
N LEU A 208 -3.50 -14.11 3.50
CA LEU A 208 -4.05 -12.83 3.96
C LEU A 208 -3.00 -11.74 3.81
N ILE A 209 -3.31 -10.72 3.02
CA ILE A 209 -2.46 -9.54 2.87
C ILE A 209 -3.15 -8.39 3.60
N ALA A 210 -2.41 -7.74 4.49
CA ALA A 210 -3.00 -6.94 5.53
C ALA A 210 -2.20 -5.69 5.83
N THR A 211 -2.90 -4.59 6.15
CA THR A 211 -2.30 -3.45 6.84
C THR A 211 -2.38 -3.56 8.35
N ASP A 212 -1.59 -2.76 9.07
CA ASP A 212 -1.56 -2.75 10.53
C ASP A 212 -2.93 -2.45 11.17
N CYS A 213 -3.85 -1.84 10.43
CA CYS A 213 -5.22 -1.55 10.85
C CYS A 213 -6.01 -2.80 11.27
N ILE A 214 -5.65 -3.99 10.78
CA ILE A 214 -6.31 -5.25 11.17
C ILE A 214 -5.54 -6.04 12.25
N SER A 215 -4.37 -5.54 12.66
CA SER A 215 -3.47 -6.28 13.54
C SER A 215 -3.99 -6.35 14.98
N GLU A 216 -4.85 -5.44 15.42
CA GLU A 216 -5.34 -5.37 16.80
C GLU A 216 -6.68 -6.13 17.00
N GLY A 217 -6.75 -6.95 18.06
CA GLY A 217 -8.00 -7.61 18.49
C GLY A 217 -8.51 -8.81 17.66
N GLN A 218 -7.79 -9.28 16.64
CA GLN A 218 -8.21 -10.43 15.82
C GLN A 218 -7.57 -11.74 16.24
N ASN A 219 -8.38 -12.79 16.38
CA ASN A 219 -7.92 -14.16 16.61
C ASN A 219 -7.64 -14.87 15.27
N LEU A 220 -6.35 -15.02 14.92
CA LEU A 220 -5.87 -15.60 13.65
C LEU A 220 -4.89 -16.76 13.87
N GLN A 221 -5.06 -17.50 14.97
CA GLN A 221 -4.14 -18.57 15.41
C GLN A 221 -4.07 -19.78 14.47
N ASP A 222 -4.98 -19.90 13.50
CA ASP A 222 -4.89 -20.91 12.46
C ASP A 222 -3.66 -20.69 11.54
N CYS A 223 -3.12 -19.48 11.50
CA CYS A 223 -1.94 -19.15 10.71
C CYS A 223 -0.64 -19.49 11.44
N ASP A 224 0.26 -20.19 10.75
CA ASP A 224 1.57 -20.58 11.27
C ASP A 224 2.75 -19.84 10.61
N TYR A 225 2.47 -18.94 9.66
CA TYR A 225 3.50 -18.23 8.93
C TYR A 225 3.13 -16.77 8.73
N LEU A 226 3.89 -15.88 9.37
CA LEU A 226 3.74 -14.44 9.22
C LEU A 226 4.98 -13.85 8.57
N ILE A 227 4.73 -13.06 7.53
CA ILE A 227 5.74 -12.28 6.83
C ILE A 227 5.41 -10.82 7.06
N ASN A 228 6.40 -10.08 7.56
CA ASN A 228 6.34 -8.65 7.57
C ASN A 228 7.10 -8.13 6.36
N TYR A 229 6.37 -7.59 5.39
CA TYR A 229 6.94 -7.12 4.15
C TYR A 229 7.79 -5.87 4.35
N ASP A 230 7.46 -5.06 5.36
CA ASP A 230 8.21 -3.85 5.67
C ASP A 230 9.23 -4.13 6.77
N ILE A 231 10.50 -3.77 6.53
CA ILE A 231 11.50 -3.81 7.58
C ILE A 231 11.30 -2.55 8.42
N HIS A 232 10.41 -2.61 9.42
CA HIS A 232 10.32 -1.50 10.36
C HIS A 232 11.58 -1.47 11.22
N TRP A 233 12.32 -0.35 11.21
CA TRP A 233 13.38 -0.07 12.17
C TRP A 233 12.82 0.25 13.59
N ASN A 234 11.81 -0.48 14.07
CA ASN A 234 11.24 -0.26 15.40
C ASN A 234 11.19 -1.55 16.25
N PRO A 235 12.08 -1.71 17.23
CA PRO A 235 12.14 -2.89 18.09
C PRO A 235 10.92 -3.07 19.02
N VAL A 236 10.10 -2.02 19.23
CA VAL A 236 8.91 -2.10 20.11
C VAL A 236 7.73 -2.80 19.42
N LEU A 237 7.49 -2.51 18.13
CA LEU A 237 6.37 -3.07 17.35
C LEU A 237 6.47 -4.58 17.12
N ARG A 238 7.69 -5.15 17.11
CA ARG A 238 7.90 -6.60 16.96
C ARG A 238 7.23 -7.44 18.06
N LYS A 239 7.11 -6.92 19.28
CA LYS A 239 6.55 -7.70 20.41
C LYS A 239 5.05 -7.97 20.27
N GLY A 240 4.28 -7.04 19.68
CA GLY A 240 2.83 -7.18 19.54
C GLY A 240 2.41 -8.21 18.49
N LEU A 241 3.19 -8.36 17.43
CA LEU A 241 2.95 -9.34 16.35
C LEU A 241 3.31 -10.77 16.78
N LEU A 242 4.46 -10.95 17.44
CA LEU A 242 4.93 -12.27 17.91
C LEU A 242 4.05 -12.87 19.01
N GLY A 243 3.46 -12.04 19.88
CA GLY A 243 2.60 -12.52 20.97
C GLY A 243 1.26 -13.13 20.54
N LYS A 244 0.92 -13.08 19.23
CA LYS A 244 -0.36 -13.57 18.68
C LYS A 244 -0.24 -14.87 17.87
N ILE A 245 0.99 -15.30 17.58
CA ILE A 245 1.30 -16.54 16.82
C ILE A 245 1.89 -17.61 17.76
N GLN A 246 1.66 -17.48 19.07
CA GLN A 246 1.99 -18.51 20.06
C GLN A 246 0.73 -19.09 20.67
#